data_AF-A0A0N1JYK1-F1
#
_entry.id   AF-A0A0N1JYK1-F1
#
_cell.length_a   1.000
_cell.length_b   1.000
_cell.length_c   1.000
_cell.angle_alpha   90.00
_cell.angle_beta   90.00
_cell.angle_gamma   90.00
#
_symmetry.space_group_name_H-M   'P 1'
#
loop_
_entity.id
_entity.type
_entity.pdbx_description
1 polymer ?
#
loop_
_entity_poly.entity_id
_entity_poly.type
_entity_poly.pdbx_seq_one_letter_code
_entity_poly.pdbx_strand_id
1 'polypeptide(L)'
;MTWSRALKETARSGLAIEKAKLTPVIAVRGAAGVAIVLGLCLWRGDPALAVSSAFGAFASGLVTFQRSMRPRPVLALAVAAALAVSTFLGYLVAAHLPAFVLLIAGWTLLAGMAWAVGPVSGLAGTLTVAIMLVTVTLPTSVLGALQHAALIFCGGLVQAALIVVFPVRPWGVQRDALADALAAEADYARRLRYDPVAPFDPAPLMDARLASAVTARQARRRPVQLHGPRGLAERVRPVLASLADPVVGAPTQGPERDRVRDLLQAAGTVLDAVAHAVRHAGPVRLAPEAMATLEVPASGPMLHGAARRSAYRLISLLADAVELTDEPVRATRPATGAERGQGGREEG
;
A
#
# COMPACT_ATOMS: atom_id res chain seq x y z
N MET A 1 7.41 27.80 6.03
CA MET A 1 8.37 26.92 6.73
C MET A 1 9.77 27.20 6.19
N THR A 2 10.80 27.33 7.05
CA THR A 2 12.16 27.60 6.57
C THR A 2 12.87 26.31 6.18
N TRP A 3 13.59 26.33 5.06
CA TRP A 3 14.34 25.19 4.51
C TRP A 3 15.28 24.53 5.53
N SER A 4 15.88 25.35 6.41
CA SER A 4 16.74 24.90 7.51
C SER A 4 16.01 24.07 8.58
N ARG A 5 14.74 24.36 8.86
CA ARG A 5 13.93 23.55 9.80
C ARG A 5 13.57 22.21 9.18
N ALA A 6 13.17 22.20 7.91
CA ALA A 6 12.89 20.96 7.18
C ALA A 6 14.13 20.05 7.12
N LEU A 7 15.31 20.62 6.80
CA LEU A 7 16.56 19.85 6.76
C LEU A 7 16.93 19.27 8.14
N LYS A 8 16.79 20.08 9.20
CA LYS A 8 17.06 19.67 10.58
C LYS A 8 16.07 18.59 11.05
N GLU A 9 14.81 18.68 10.66
CA GLU A 9 13.78 17.71 10.98
C GLU A 9 14.00 16.38 10.24
N THR A 10 14.35 16.43 8.96
CA THR A 10 14.76 15.26 8.17
C THR A 10 16.02 14.60 8.74
N ALA A 11 17.05 15.38 9.09
CA ALA A 11 18.27 14.84 9.69
C ALA A 11 18.00 14.18 11.06
N ARG A 12 17.19 14.83 11.90
CA ARG A 12 16.83 14.30 13.22
C ARG A 12 15.92 13.08 13.14
N SER A 13 15.04 13.02 12.14
CA SER A 13 14.20 11.87 11.82
C SER A 13 15.05 10.72 11.29
N GLY A 14 15.98 10.98 10.37
CA GLY A 14 16.88 9.97 9.79
C GLY A 14 17.89 9.39 10.79
N LEU A 15 18.32 10.18 11.78
CA LEU A 15 19.21 9.73 12.86
C LEU A 15 18.48 9.15 14.07
N ALA A 16 17.15 9.28 14.13
CA ALA A 16 16.36 8.62 15.16
C ALA A 16 16.27 7.13 14.82
N ILE A 17 16.98 6.30 15.58
CA ILE A 17 16.86 4.84 15.49
C ILE A 17 15.41 4.47 15.84
N GLU A 18 14.60 4.25 14.83
CA GLU A 18 13.21 3.84 14.99
C GLU A 18 13.20 2.38 15.44
N LYS A 19 13.22 2.16 16.76
CA LYS A 19 13.08 0.83 17.38
C LYS A 19 11.66 0.26 17.26
N ALA A 20 10.87 0.71 16.27
CA ALA A 20 9.51 0.26 16.05
C ALA A 20 9.52 -0.99 15.18
N LYS A 21 9.62 -2.15 15.86
CA LYS A 21 9.37 -3.49 15.30
C LYS A 21 10.00 -3.69 13.91
N LEU A 22 11.34 -3.70 13.86
CA LEU A 22 12.05 -4.46 12.83
C LEU A 22 11.35 -5.83 12.79
N THR A 23 10.77 -6.21 11.66
CA THR A 23 10.25 -7.57 11.47
C THR A 23 11.50 -8.41 11.16
N PRO A 24 12.16 -9.01 12.18
CA PRO A 24 13.50 -9.59 11.99
C PRO A 24 13.45 -10.69 10.93
N VAL A 25 12.30 -11.34 10.79
CA VAL A 25 12.04 -12.36 9.77
C VAL A 25 12.20 -11.82 8.35
N ILE A 26 11.76 -10.58 8.06
CA ILE A 26 11.97 -9.96 6.73
C ILE A 26 13.45 -9.70 6.50
N ALA A 27 14.15 -9.23 7.54
CA ALA A 27 15.60 -9.01 7.48
C ALA A 27 16.39 -10.30 7.27
N VAL A 28 16.05 -11.36 8.00
CA VAL A 28 16.65 -12.68 7.86
C VAL A 28 16.37 -13.25 6.47
N ARG A 29 15.15 -13.13 5.93
CA ARG A 29 14.83 -13.57 4.57
C ARG A 29 15.67 -12.81 3.53
N GLY A 30 15.74 -11.47 3.64
CA GLY A 30 16.55 -10.65 2.74
C GLY A 30 18.03 -11.02 2.80
N ALA A 31 18.58 -11.18 4.00
CA ALA A 31 19.96 -11.62 4.22
C ALA A 31 20.21 -13.04 3.68
N ALA A 32 19.28 -13.97 3.89
CA ALA A 32 19.37 -15.33 3.36
C ALA A 32 19.41 -15.32 1.83
N GLY A 33 18.59 -14.51 1.16
CA GLY A 33 18.63 -14.38 -0.30
C GLY A 33 19.97 -13.85 -0.80
N VAL A 34 20.57 -12.87 -0.11
CA VAL A 34 21.93 -12.39 -0.44
C VAL A 34 22.97 -13.49 -0.20
N ALA A 35 22.90 -14.20 0.94
CA ALA A 35 23.83 -15.26 1.31
C ALA A 35 23.78 -16.47 0.36
N ILE A 36 22.59 -16.88 -0.09
CA ILE A 36 22.41 -17.97 -1.06
C ILE A 36 23.13 -17.64 -2.37
N VAL A 37 22.90 -16.44 -2.89
CA VAL A 37 23.45 -16.03 -4.19
C VAL A 37 24.97 -15.83 -4.10
N LEU A 38 25.44 -15.17 -3.04
CA LEU A 38 26.87 -15.03 -2.75
C LEU A 38 27.55 -16.39 -2.60
N GLY A 39 26.99 -17.29 -1.80
CA GLY A 39 27.55 -18.62 -1.55
C GLY A 39 27.64 -19.46 -2.82
N LEU A 40 26.62 -19.43 -3.67
CA LEU A 40 26.63 -20.12 -4.97
C LEU A 40 27.69 -19.58 -5.93
N CYS A 41 27.89 -18.26 -5.97
CA CYS A 41 28.89 -17.65 -6.85
C CYS A 41 30.32 -17.87 -6.33
N LEU A 42 30.54 -17.76 -5.01
CA LEU A 42 31.83 -18.04 -4.38
C LEU A 42 32.23 -19.51 -4.52
N TRP A 43 31.27 -20.43 -4.43
CA TRP A 43 31.52 -21.86 -4.66
C TRP A 43 31.98 -22.15 -6.10
N ARG A 44 31.52 -21.36 -7.08
CA ARG A 44 32.01 -21.43 -8.47
C ARG A 44 33.39 -20.79 -8.69
N GLY A 45 33.92 -20.06 -7.70
CA GLY A 45 35.31 -19.58 -7.70
C GLY A 45 35.54 -18.19 -8.30
N ASP A 46 34.50 -17.39 -8.58
CA ASP A 46 34.67 -16.04 -9.15
C ASP A 46 34.15 -14.94 -8.19
N PRO A 47 35.05 -14.23 -7.50
CA PRO A 47 34.69 -13.15 -6.56
C PRO A 47 34.01 -11.96 -7.22
N ALA A 48 34.38 -11.61 -8.46
CA ALA A 48 33.81 -10.47 -9.17
C ALA A 48 32.35 -10.74 -9.56
N LEU A 49 32.06 -11.96 -10.00
CA LEU A 49 30.70 -12.41 -10.28
C LEU A 49 29.84 -12.49 -9.01
N ALA A 50 30.44 -12.89 -7.88
CA ALA A 50 29.75 -12.91 -6.58
C ALA A 50 29.26 -11.51 -6.17
N VAL A 51 30.08 -10.47 -6.33
CA VAL A 51 29.70 -9.09 -5.99
C VAL A 51 28.50 -8.60 -6.82
N SER A 52 28.47 -8.85 -8.13
CA SER A 52 27.35 -8.42 -8.98
C SER A 52 26.04 -9.10 -8.62
N SER A 53 26.10 -10.39 -8.32
CA SER A 53 24.93 -11.16 -7.89
C SER A 53 24.36 -10.65 -6.56
N ALA A 54 25.24 -10.21 -5.65
CA ALA A 54 24.88 -9.63 -4.36
C ALA A 54 24.16 -8.29 -4.49
N PHE A 55 24.56 -7.43 -5.44
CA PHE A 55 23.87 -6.16 -5.68
C PHE A 55 22.41 -6.35 -6.09
N GLY A 56 22.14 -7.30 -6.97
CA GLY A 56 20.78 -7.64 -7.40
C GLY A 56 19.92 -8.17 -6.25
N ALA A 57 20.46 -9.11 -5.47
CA ALA A 57 19.78 -9.66 -4.30
C ALA A 57 19.57 -8.61 -3.20
N PHE A 58 20.56 -7.74 -2.96
CA PHE A 58 20.49 -6.68 -1.96
C PHE A 58 19.47 -5.62 -2.35
N ALA A 59 19.52 -5.09 -3.59
CA ALA A 59 18.57 -4.08 -4.05
C ALA A 59 17.13 -4.60 -4.02
N SER A 60 16.91 -5.81 -4.52
CA SER A 60 15.58 -6.45 -4.51
C SER A 60 15.08 -6.70 -3.09
N GLY A 61 15.96 -7.15 -2.19
CA GLY A 61 15.63 -7.34 -0.78
C GLY A 61 15.31 -6.03 -0.07
N LEU A 62 16.11 -4.98 -0.31
CA LEU A 62 15.99 -3.70 0.38
C LEU A 62 14.68 -2.98 0.06
N VAL A 63 14.24 -3.06 -1.20
CA VAL A 63 12.96 -2.46 -1.61
C VAL A 63 11.76 -3.21 -1.00
N THR A 64 11.92 -4.48 -0.58
CA THR A 64 10.86 -5.21 0.13
C THR A 64 10.63 -4.75 1.58
N PHE A 65 11.55 -3.97 2.15
CA PHE A 65 11.34 -3.34 3.46
C PHE A 65 10.56 -2.03 3.38
N GLN A 66 10.50 -1.41 2.20
CA GLN A 66 9.84 -0.13 2.01
C GLN A 66 8.31 -0.34 2.01
N ARG A 67 7.68 0.07 3.11
CA ARG A 67 6.24 0.33 3.33
C ARG A 67 5.30 -0.13 2.22
N SER A 68 5.12 -1.43 2.09
CA SER A 68 4.11 -2.03 1.22
C SER A 68 3.41 -3.13 2.00
N MET A 69 2.08 -3.08 2.04
CA MET A 69 1.20 -4.07 2.68
C MET A 69 1.35 -5.49 2.09
N ARG A 70 2.16 -5.68 1.05
CA ARG A 70 2.57 -6.99 0.52
C ARG A 70 4.03 -7.03 0.09
N PRO A 71 4.74 -8.14 0.34
CA PRO A 71 5.95 -8.46 -0.40
C PRO A 71 5.55 -8.84 -1.84
N ARG A 72 5.79 -7.94 -2.81
CA ARG A 72 5.47 -8.19 -4.23
C ARG A 72 6.70 -8.79 -4.92
N PRO A 73 6.70 -10.09 -5.29
CA PRO A 73 7.83 -10.69 -6.01
C PRO A 73 8.05 -9.98 -7.35
N VAL A 74 6.98 -9.48 -7.98
CA VAL A 74 7.04 -8.65 -9.19
C VAL A 74 7.87 -7.39 -8.99
N LEU A 75 7.81 -6.77 -7.80
CA LEU A 75 8.56 -5.56 -7.51
C LEU A 75 10.05 -5.86 -7.32
N ALA A 76 10.38 -6.97 -6.67
CA ALA A 76 11.76 -7.47 -6.61
C ALA A 76 12.31 -7.73 -8.02
N LEU A 77 11.55 -8.38 -8.90
CA LEU A 77 11.93 -8.62 -10.29
C LEU A 77 12.08 -7.31 -11.09
N ALA A 78 11.17 -6.35 -10.92
CA ALA A 78 11.22 -5.07 -11.62
C ALA A 78 12.48 -4.27 -11.22
N VAL A 79 12.80 -4.24 -9.92
CA VAL A 79 14.02 -3.58 -9.41
C VAL A 79 15.28 -4.29 -9.94
N ALA A 80 15.30 -5.62 -9.90
CA ALA A 80 16.44 -6.39 -10.41
C ALA A 80 16.63 -6.22 -11.92
N ALA A 81 15.54 -6.18 -12.70
CA ALA A 81 15.57 -5.96 -14.13
C ALA A 81 16.06 -4.55 -14.46
N ALA A 82 15.52 -3.53 -13.78
CA ALA A 82 15.97 -2.15 -13.94
C ALA A 82 17.46 -2.04 -13.62
N LEU A 83 17.92 -2.62 -12.51
CA LEU A 83 19.31 -2.63 -12.13
C LEU A 83 20.20 -3.35 -13.16
N ALA A 84 19.80 -4.53 -13.62
CA ALA A 84 20.54 -5.30 -14.61
C ALA A 84 20.68 -4.53 -15.94
N VAL A 85 19.60 -3.91 -16.42
CA VAL A 85 19.60 -3.09 -17.64
C VAL A 85 20.45 -1.83 -17.45
N SER A 86 20.31 -1.13 -16.32
CA SER A 86 21.12 0.06 -16.02
C SER A 86 22.61 -0.27 -15.93
N THR A 87 22.99 -1.37 -15.27
CA THR A 87 24.39 -1.82 -15.21
C THR A 87 24.93 -2.21 -16.58
N PHE A 88 24.13 -2.91 -17.41
CA PHE A 88 24.54 -3.27 -18.78
C PHE A 88 24.74 -2.04 -19.68
N LEU A 89 23.80 -1.08 -19.65
CA LEU A 89 23.93 0.17 -20.40
C LEU A 89 25.10 1.01 -19.89
N GLY A 90 25.27 1.10 -18.56
CA GLY A 90 26.40 1.77 -17.94
C GLY A 90 27.73 1.23 -18.44
N TYR A 91 27.81 -0.09 -18.58
CA TYR A 91 28.97 -0.76 -19.12
C TYR A 91 29.25 -0.42 -20.59
N LEU A 92 28.24 -0.54 -21.46
CA LEU A 92 28.40 -0.29 -22.90
C LEU A 92 28.91 1.12 -23.20
N VAL A 93 28.54 2.08 -22.36
CA VAL A 93 28.82 3.50 -22.56
C VAL A 93 30.02 3.97 -21.73
N ALA A 94 30.54 3.15 -20.82
CA ALA A 94 31.64 3.49 -19.91
C ALA A 94 32.91 3.99 -20.63
N ALA A 95 33.21 3.44 -21.82
CA ALA A 95 34.35 3.84 -22.63
C ALA A 95 34.19 5.24 -23.28
N HIS A 96 32.95 5.76 -23.36
CA HIS A 96 32.61 7.01 -24.00
C HIS A 96 32.12 8.03 -22.96
N LEU A 97 33.06 8.77 -22.37
CA LEU A 97 32.80 9.76 -21.32
C LEU A 97 31.57 10.67 -21.56
N PRO A 98 31.38 11.32 -22.73
CA PRO A 98 30.22 12.19 -22.93
C PRO A 98 28.89 11.41 -22.91
N ALA A 99 28.86 10.22 -23.52
CA ALA A 99 27.68 9.38 -23.51
C ALA A 99 27.39 8.82 -22.11
N PHE A 100 28.44 8.54 -21.32
CA PHE A 100 28.31 8.08 -19.94
C PHE A 100 27.73 9.18 -19.03
N VAL A 101 28.19 10.42 -19.20
CA VAL A 101 27.65 11.59 -18.49
C VAL A 101 26.17 11.80 -18.85
N LEU A 102 25.80 11.69 -20.13
CA LEU A 102 24.40 11.79 -20.56
C LEU A 102 23.53 10.66 -19.98
N LEU A 103 24.04 9.43 -19.96
CA LEU A 103 23.33 8.29 -19.37
C LEU A 103 23.10 8.49 -17.86
N ILE A 104 24.12 8.93 -17.12
CA ILE A 104 23.99 9.25 -15.69
C ILE A 104 23.02 10.41 -15.47
N ALA A 105 23.09 11.46 -16.28
CA ALA A 105 22.17 12.59 -16.17
C ALA A 105 20.71 12.15 -16.39
N GLY A 106 20.46 11.30 -17.39
CA GLY A 106 19.15 10.71 -17.62
C GLY A 106 18.68 9.84 -16.45
N TRP A 107 19.53 8.94 -15.95
CA TRP A 107 19.16 8.05 -14.85
C TRP A 107 18.98 8.77 -13.51
N THR A 108 19.77 9.80 -13.23
CA THR A 108 19.59 10.62 -12.02
C THR A 108 18.32 11.46 -12.07
N LEU A 109 17.97 12.00 -13.24
CA LEU A 109 16.69 12.68 -13.45
C LEU A 109 15.51 11.71 -13.24
N LEU A 110 15.55 10.52 -13.85
CA LEU A 110 14.51 9.49 -13.68
C LEU A 110 14.40 9.03 -12.23
N ALA A 111 15.52 8.84 -11.53
CA ALA A 111 15.53 8.52 -10.11
C ALA A 111 14.90 9.64 -9.27
N GLY A 112 15.15 10.91 -9.60
CA GLY A 112 14.49 12.07 -8.99
C GLY A 112 12.98 12.07 -9.23
N MET A 113 12.54 11.83 -10.47
CA MET A 113 11.12 11.72 -10.82
C MET A 113 10.43 10.54 -10.11
N ALA A 114 11.15 9.45 -9.86
CA ALA A 114 10.61 8.27 -9.18
C ALA A 114 10.16 8.57 -7.73
N TRP A 115 10.69 9.62 -7.09
CA TRP A 115 10.21 10.08 -5.77
C TRP A 115 8.81 10.68 -5.82
N ALA A 116 8.37 11.22 -6.97
CA ALA A 116 7.01 11.72 -7.15
C ALA A 116 5.98 10.59 -7.20
N VAL A 117 6.38 9.40 -7.70
CA VAL A 117 5.53 8.19 -7.71
C VAL A 117 5.41 7.60 -6.30
N GLY A 118 6.48 7.70 -5.49
CA GLY A 118 6.47 7.31 -4.10
C GLY A 118 7.85 7.04 -3.51
N PRO A 119 7.95 6.84 -2.19
CA PRO A 119 9.23 6.59 -1.51
C PRO A 119 9.93 5.29 -1.96
N VAL A 120 9.15 4.25 -2.26
CA VAL A 120 9.65 2.93 -2.69
C VAL A 120 10.35 3.04 -4.04
N SER A 121 9.70 3.69 -5.01
CA SER A 121 10.23 3.91 -6.36
C SER A 121 11.41 4.89 -6.35
N GLY A 122 11.32 5.96 -5.55
CA GLY A 122 12.43 6.90 -5.35
C GLY A 122 13.69 6.22 -4.83
N LEU A 123 13.55 5.41 -3.77
CA LEU A 123 14.69 4.66 -3.23
C LEU A 123 15.25 3.66 -4.25
N ALA A 124 14.40 2.89 -4.92
CA ALA A 124 14.84 1.94 -5.94
C ALA A 124 15.63 2.63 -7.07
N GLY A 125 15.16 3.79 -7.54
CA GLY A 125 15.85 4.60 -8.53
C GLY A 125 17.20 5.11 -8.03
N THR A 126 17.25 5.69 -6.83
CA THR A 126 18.51 6.19 -6.25
C THR A 126 19.53 5.07 -6.02
N LEU A 127 19.08 3.91 -5.53
CA LEU A 127 19.93 2.75 -5.31
C LEU A 127 20.49 2.21 -6.64
N THR A 128 19.67 2.21 -7.69
CA THR A 128 20.09 1.78 -9.03
C THR A 128 21.23 2.65 -9.57
N VAL A 129 21.10 3.97 -9.44
CA VAL A 129 22.17 4.91 -9.84
C VAL A 129 23.45 4.67 -9.04
N ALA A 130 23.34 4.50 -7.71
CA ALA A 130 24.49 4.28 -6.84
C ALA A 130 25.24 2.99 -7.19
N ILE A 131 24.50 1.89 -7.39
CA ILE A 131 25.09 0.60 -7.77
C ILE A 131 25.69 0.67 -9.17
N MET A 132 25.03 1.32 -10.14
CA MET A 132 25.56 1.52 -11.49
C MET A 132 26.96 2.15 -11.44
N LEU A 133 27.14 3.23 -10.66
CA LEU A 133 28.41 3.93 -10.50
C LEU A 133 29.52 3.03 -9.90
N VAL A 134 29.15 2.11 -9.00
CA VAL A 134 30.08 1.12 -8.41
C VAL A 134 30.42 0.02 -9.42
N THR A 135 29.45 -0.46 -10.18
CA THR A 135 29.62 -1.63 -11.06
C THR A 135 30.40 -1.35 -12.36
N VAL A 136 30.43 -0.11 -12.81
CA VAL A 136 31.07 0.29 -14.08
C VAL A 136 32.60 0.14 -14.08
N THR A 137 33.22 -0.01 -12.91
CA THR A 137 34.68 -0.17 -12.80
C THR A 137 35.18 -1.61 -12.94
N LEU A 138 34.29 -2.60 -13.11
CA LEU A 138 34.65 -4.02 -13.04
C LEU A 138 35.03 -4.70 -14.37
N PRO A 139 34.29 -4.55 -15.49
CA PRO A 139 34.54 -5.41 -16.67
C PRO A 139 35.33 -4.72 -17.80
N THR A 140 35.89 -5.52 -18.72
CA THR A 140 36.61 -5.05 -19.93
C THR A 140 36.07 -5.63 -21.25
N SER A 141 35.03 -6.48 -21.20
CA SER A 141 34.30 -6.99 -22.38
C SER A 141 32.77 -6.88 -22.29
N VAL A 142 32.10 -6.79 -23.46
CA VAL A 142 30.62 -6.80 -23.59
C VAL A 142 30.01 -8.10 -23.05
N LEU A 143 30.68 -9.24 -23.26
CA LEU A 143 30.23 -10.53 -22.75
C LEU A 143 30.26 -10.55 -21.21
N GLY A 144 31.32 -10.01 -20.60
CA GLY A 144 31.39 -9.86 -19.14
C GLY A 144 30.24 -9.01 -18.61
N ALA A 145 29.92 -7.91 -19.28
CA ALA A 145 28.78 -7.06 -18.90
C ALA A 145 27.45 -7.79 -18.90
N LEU A 146 27.21 -8.61 -19.93
CA LEU A 146 26.00 -9.44 -20.02
C LEU A 146 25.95 -10.47 -18.88
N GLN A 147 27.10 -11.09 -18.55
CA GLN A 147 27.19 -12.02 -17.41
C GLN A 147 26.88 -11.33 -16.08
N HIS A 148 27.42 -10.13 -15.83
CA HIS A 148 27.12 -9.37 -14.62
C HIS A 148 25.65 -8.94 -14.54
N ALA A 149 25.06 -8.48 -15.64
CA ALA A 149 23.64 -8.12 -15.71
C ALA A 149 22.74 -9.34 -15.44
N ALA A 150 23.06 -10.49 -16.02
CA ALA A 150 22.34 -11.74 -15.78
C ALA A 150 22.42 -12.17 -14.30
N LEU A 151 23.59 -12.05 -13.66
CA LEU A 151 23.77 -12.37 -12.25
C LEU A 151 23.00 -11.42 -11.31
N ILE A 152 22.98 -10.12 -11.63
CA ILE A 152 22.14 -9.14 -10.92
C ILE A 152 20.67 -9.58 -10.99
N PHE A 153 20.19 -9.93 -12.17
CA PHE A 153 18.81 -10.39 -12.35
C PHE A 153 18.54 -11.70 -11.59
N CYS A 154 19.45 -12.68 -11.63
CA CYS A 154 19.36 -13.90 -10.84
C CYS A 154 19.29 -13.64 -9.33
N GLY A 155 20.02 -12.65 -8.82
CA GLY A 155 19.94 -12.23 -7.42
C GLY A 155 18.53 -11.75 -7.05
N GLY A 156 17.88 -10.99 -7.93
CA GLY A 156 16.49 -10.60 -7.78
C GLY A 156 15.50 -11.75 -7.89
N LEU A 157 15.75 -12.71 -8.78
CA LEU A 157 14.93 -13.91 -8.94
C LEU A 157 14.92 -14.75 -7.66
N VAL A 158 16.07 -14.92 -7.01
CA VAL A 158 16.18 -15.65 -5.73
C VAL A 158 15.40 -14.92 -4.64
N GLN A 159 15.48 -13.60 -4.57
CA GLN A 159 14.65 -12.81 -3.63
C GLN A 159 13.16 -12.96 -3.93
N ALA A 160 12.76 -12.90 -5.19
CA ALA A 160 11.38 -13.11 -5.61
C ALA A 160 10.88 -14.52 -5.24
N ALA A 161 11.70 -15.55 -5.42
CA ALA A 161 11.38 -16.92 -5.03
C ALA A 161 11.22 -17.04 -3.50
N LEU A 162 12.14 -16.46 -2.71
CA LEU A 162 12.03 -16.47 -1.26
C LEU A 162 10.81 -15.71 -0.75
N ILE A 163 10.38 -14.65 -1.44
CA ILE A 163 9.14 -13.94 -1.13
C ILE A 163 7.91 -14.85 -1.34
N VAL A 164 7.90 -15.66 -2.40
CA VAL A 164 6.81 -16.58 -2.71
C VAL A 164 6.79 -17.76 -1.75
N VAL A 165 7.94 -18.36 -1.45
CA VAL A 165 8.05 -19.54 -0.56
C VAL A 165 7.83 -19.14 0.91
N PHE A 166 8.32 -17.98 1.33
CA PHE A 166 8.20 -17.48 2.70
C PHE A 166 7.47 -16.11 2.74
N PRO A 167 6.13 -16.11 2.57
CA PRO A 167 5.34 -14.90 2.62
C PRO A 167 5.18 -14.43 4.08
N VAL A 168 6.02 -13.49 4.49
CA VAL A 168 5.88 -12.81 5.78
C VAL A 168 4.73 -11.79 5.68
N ARG A 169 3.75 -11.86 6.59
CA ARG A 169 2.65 -10.87 6.72
C ARG A 169 2.99 -9.87 7.82
N PRO A 170 3.79 -8.81 7.55
CA PRO A 170 4.05 -7.78 8.55
C PRO A 170 2.71 -7.18 8.99
N TRP A 171 2.53 -7.07 10.30
CA TRP A 171 1.32 -6.54 10.94
C TRP A 171 0.04 -7.36 10.71
N GLY A 172 0.15 -8.66 10.39
CA GLY A 172 -1.01 -9.53 10.15
C GLY A 172 -2.05 -9.47 11.28
N VAL A 173 -1.62 -9.62 12.54
CA VAL A 173 -2.50 -9.54 13.72
C VAL A 173 -3.23 -8.20 13.82
N GLN A 174 -2.54 -7.08 13.57
CA GLN A 174 -3.16 -5.76 13.58
C GLN A 174 -4.21 -5.59 12.48
N ARG A 175 -3.93 -6.13 11.30
CA ARG A 175 -4.81 -6.05 10.13
C ARG A 175 -6.02 -6.96 10.28
N ASP A 176 -5.83 -8.16 10.83
CA ASP A 176 -6.91 -9.10 11.10
C ASP A 176 -7.86 -8.51 12.14
N ALA A 177 -7.34 -7.98 13.26
CA ALA A 177 -8.15 -7.33 14.29
C ALA A 177 -8.88 -6.08 13.77
N LEU A 178 -8.26 -5.28 12.91
CA LEU A 178 -8.95 -4.15 12.27
C LEU A 178 -10.03 -4.62 11.29
N ALA A 179 -9.77 -5.67 10.53
CA ALA A 179 -10.77 -6.25 9.63
C ALA A 179 -11.95 -6.83 10.43
N ASP A 180 -11.71 -7.46 11.58
CA ASP A 180 -12.77 -7.93 12.48
C ASP A 180 -13.60 -6.77 13.04
N ALA A 181 -12.96 -5.65 13.41
CA ALA A 181 -13.64 -4.44 13.84
C ALA A 181 -14.56 -3.85 12.75
N LEU A 182 -14.09 -3.76 11.51
CA LEU A 182 -14.87 -3.27 10.38
C LEU A 182 -16.02 -4.22 10.01
N ALA A 183 -15.79 -5.53 10.06
CA ALA A 183 -16.82 -6.54 9.85
C ALA A 183 -17.91 -6.48 10.94
N ALA A 184 -17.52 -6.25 12.20
CA ALA A 184 -18.47 -6.06 13.29
C ALA A 184 -19.36 -4.81 13.10
N GLU A 185 -18.81 -3.74 12.54
CA GLU A 185 -19.59 -2.54 12.16
C GLU A 185 -20.50 -2.81 10.96
N ALA A 186 -20.08 -3.62 10.00
CA ALA A 186 -20.92 -4.05 8.89
C ALA A 186 -22.13 -4.87 9.38
N ASP A 187 -21.90 -5.82 10.28
CA ASP A 187 -22.95 -6.60 10.94
C ASP A 187 -23.87 -5.72 11.79
N TYR A 188 -23.31 -4.71 12.45
CA TYR A 188 -24.10 -3.73 13.18
C TYR A 188 -25.04 -2.93 12.25
N ALA A 189 -24.53 -2.43 11.12
CA ALA A 189 -25.36 -1.73 10.12
C ALA A 189 -26.51 -2.62 9.61
N ARG A 190 -26.23 -3.91 9.36
CA ARG A 190 -27.26 -4.89 8.97
C ARG A 190 -28.32 -5.10 10.04
N ARG A 191 -27.93 -5.20 11.33
CA ARG A 191 -28.88 -5.36 12.45
C ARG A 191 -29.75 -4.11 12.61
N LEU A 192 -29.15 -2.92 12.52
CA LEU A 192 -29.86 -1.64 12.61
C LEU A 192 -30.96 -1.46 11.54
N ARG A 193 -30.82 -2.15 10.40
CA ARG A 193 -31.85 -2.18 9.35
C ARG A 193 -33.19 -2.71 9.87
N TYR A 194 -33.13 -3.76 10.70
CA TYR A 194 -34.28 -4.46 11.26
C TYR A 194 -34.68 -3.91 12.63
N ASP A 195 -33.70 -3.68 13.50
CA ASP A 195 -33.90 -3.19 14.86
C ASP A 195 -33.08 -1.89 15.10
N PRO A 196 -33.73 -0.72 15.14
CA PRO A 196 -33.08 0.58 15.40
C PRO A 196 -32.24 0.68 16.66
N VAL A 197 -32.57 -0.14 17.66
CA VAL A 197 -31.94 -0.10 18.99
C VAL A 197 -31.06 -1.32 19.24
N ALA A 198 -30.69 -2.03 18.17
CA ALA A 198 -29.83 -3.20 18.25
C ALA A 198 -28.55 -2.89 19.05
N PRO A 199 -28.12 -3.76 19.99
CA PRO A 199 -26.88 -3.55 20.72
C PRO A 199 -25.65 -3.78 19.82
N PHE A 200 -24.59 -3.03 20.09
CA PHE A 200 -23.28 -3.22 19.46
C PHE A 200 -22.33 -3.97 20.39
N ASP A 201 -21.64 -4.99 19.89
CA ASP A 201 -20.58 -5.68 20.62
C ASP A 201 -19.27 -4.88 20.53
N PRO A 202 -18.74 -4.33 21.63
CA PRO A 202 -17.51 -3.55 21.61
C PRO A 202 -16.23 -4.39 21.50
N ALA A 203 -16.29 -5.71 21.69
CA ALA A 203 -15.09 -6.55 21.79
C ALA A 203 -14.17 -6.45 20.55
N PRO A 204 -14.66 -6.51 19.30
CA PRO A 204 -13.79 -6.37 18.12
C PRO A 204 -13.07 -5.01 18.03
N LEU A 205 -13.73 -3.92 18.45
CA LEU A 205 -13.08 -2.60 18.52
C LEU A 205 -12.01 -2.56 19.63
N MET A 206 -12.26 -3.22 20.76
CA MET A 206 -11.31 -3.33 21.85
C MET A 206 -10.09 -4.16 21.45
N ASP A 207 -10.28 -5.26 20.74
CA ASP A 207 -9.20 -6.11 20.24
C ASP A 207 -8.35 -5.39 19.19
N ALA A 208 -8.98 -4.66 18.26
CA ALA A 208 -8.27 -3.77 17.34
C ALA A 208 -7.46 -2.69 18.09
N ARG A 209 -8.01 -2.15 19.18
CA ARG A 209 -7.33 -1.19 20.06
C ARG A 209 -6.14 -1.80 20.80
N LEU A 210 -6.26 -3.04 21.27
CA LEU A 210 -5.19 -3.78 21.96
C LEU A 210 -4.09 -4.22 20.98
N ALA A 211 -4.46 -4.75 19.81
CA ALA A 211 -3.51 -5.15 18.76
C ALA A 211 -2.69 -3.96 18.24
N SER A 212 -3.28 -2.76 18.24
CA SER A 212 -2.65 -1.49 17.88
C SER A 212 -2.00 -0.75 19.06
N ALA A 213 -2.02 -1.31 20.26
CA ALA A 213 -1.41 -0.70 21.44
C ALA A 213 0.10 -0.56 21.23
N VAL A 214 0.55 0.68 21.18
CA VAL A 214 1.96 1.06 21.24
C VAL A 214 2.30 1.47 22.66
N THR A 215 3.55 1.27 23.09
CA THR A 215 3.98 1.68 24.43
C THR A 215 3.74 3.18 24.66
N ALA A 216 3.51 3.60 25.91
CA ALA A 216 3.20 4.99 26.27
C ALA A 216 4.24 6.01 25.76
N ARG A 217 5.48 5.58 25.54
CA ARG A 217 6.57 6.39 24.95
C ARG A 217 6.45 6.53 23.42
N GLN A 218 5.98 5.49 22.73
CA GLN A 218 5.69 5.49 21.29
C GLN A 218 4.41 6.27 20.95
N ALA A 219 3.43 6.29 21.86
CA ALA A 219 2.23 7.13 21.72
C ALA A 219 2.54 8.64 21.66
N ARG A 220 3.62 9.10 22.30
CA ARG A 220 4.06 10.52 22.28
C ARG A 220 4.80 10.94 21.00
N ARG A 221 5.29 9.99 20.20
CA ARG A 221 6.03 10.22 18.93
C ARG A 221 5.47 9.31 17.84
N ARG A 222 4.15 9.28 17.74
CA ARG A 222 3.44 8.24 17.02
C ARG A 222 3.64 8.44 15.51
N PRO A 223 4.20 7.45 14.79
CA PRO A 223 4.29 7.50 13.34
C PRO A 223 2.90 7.70 12.72
N VAL A 224 2.80 8.50 11.64
CA VAL A 224 1.52 8.82 10.98
C VAL A 224 0.77 7.55 10.53
N GLN A 225 1.50 6.47 10.27
CA GLN A 225 0.99 5.15 9.86
C GLN A 225 0.11 4.49 10.92
N LEU A 226 0.27 4.85 12.20
CA LEU A 226 -0.57 4.36 13.29
C LEU A 226 -1.78 5.26 13.57
N HIS A 227 -1.83 6.47 12.98
CA HIS A 227 -2.98 7.38 13.04
C HIS A 227 -4.08 7.05 12.03
N GLY A 228 -3.77 6.24 11.01
CA GLY A 228 -4.79 5.68 10.12
C GLY A 228 -5.74 4.73 10.87
N PRO A 229 -6.45 3.89 10.15
CA PRO A 229 -7.87 3.45 10.26
C PRO A 229 -8.62 3.36 11.62
N ARG A 230 -7.96 3.44 12.78
CA ARG A 230 -8.56 3.38 14.13
C ARG A 230 -9.60 4.48 14.38
N GLY A 231 -9.28 5.72 13.99
CA GLY A 231 -10.22 6.83 14.12
C GLY A 231 -11.44 6.64 13.22
N LEU A 232 -11.34 5.86 12.14
CA LEU A 232 -12.43 5.69 11.21
C LEU A 232 -13.50 4.74 11.76
N ALA A 233 -13.11 3.53 12.18
CA ALA A 233 -14.02 2.56 12.80
C ALA A 233 -14.76 3.19 14.01
N GLU A 234 -14.00 3.79 14.94
CA GLU A 234 -14.58 4.47 16.11
C GLU A 234 -15.54 5.63 15.74
N ARG A 235 -15.38 6.26 14.55
CA ARG A 235 -16.27 7.33 14.04
C ARG A 235 -17.49 6.82 13.27
N VAL A 236 -17.42 5.63 12.65
CA VAL A 236 -18.52 5.07 11.86
C VAL A 236 -19.66 4.62 12.75
N ARG A 237 -19.37 3.92 13.86
CA ARG A 237 -20.38 3.41 14.80
C ARG A 237 -21.43 4.46 15.25
N PRO A 238 -21.06 5.63 15.82
CA PRO A 238 -22.05 6.60 16.28
C PRO A 238 -22.90 7.17 15.14
N VAL A 239 -22.36 7.24 13.92
CA VAL A 239 -23.11 7.70 12.74
C VAL A 239 -24.11 6.65 12.25
N LEU A 240 -23.74 5.37 12.28
CA LEU A 240 -24.68 4.27 12.02
C LEU A 240 -25.84 4.29 13.02
N ALA A 241 -25.52 4.44 14.31
CA ALA A 241 -26.53 4.53 15.37
C ALA A 241 -27.44 5.76 15.19
N SER A 242 -26.88 6.95 14.93
CA SER A 242 -27.67 8.17 14.77
C SER A 242 -28.55 8.16 13.52
N LEU A 243 -28.14 7.46 12.47
CA LEU A 243 -28.93 7.31 11.25
C LEU A 243 -30.12 6.36 11.47
N ALA A 244 -29.93 5.30 12.27
CA ALA A 244 -30.96 4.30 12.58
C ALA A 244 -31.92 4.73 13.69
N ASP A 245 -31.49 5.61 14.61
CA ASP A 245 -32.27 6.09 15.75
C ASP A 245 -33.56 6.80 15.29
N PRO A 246 -34.76 6.37 15.72
CA PRO A 246 -36.02 6.99 15.29
C PRO A 246 -36.28 8.39 15.86
N VAL A 247 -35.59 8.76 16.94
CA VAL A 247 -35.71 10.06 17.63
C VAL A 247 -34.79 11.10 17.00
N VAL A 248 -33.59 10.68 16.58
CA VAL A 248 -32.56 11.58 16.03
C VAL A 248 -32.48 11.53 14.49
N GLY A 249 -32.74 10.36 13.92
CA GLY A 249 -32.60 10.03 12.50
C GLY A 249 -33.93 10.04 11.74
N ALA A 250 -34.19 8.98 10.97
CA ALA A 250 -35.43 8.84 10.20
C ALA A 250 -36.55 8.20 11.06
N PRO A 251 -37.82 8.52 10.80
CA PRO A 251 -38.96 7.92 11.51
C PRO A 251 -38.95 6.38 11.52
N THR A 252 -39.73 5.77 12.42
CA THR A 252 -39.83 4.29 12.52
C THR A 252 -40.43 3.64 11.28
N GLN A 253 -41.25 4.36 10.51
CA GLN A 253 -41.93 3.88 9.31
C GLN A 253 -41.95 4.97 8.24
N GLY A 254 -42.12 4.55 6.97
CA GLY A 254 -42.28 5.44 5.84
C GLY A 254 -41.07 5.48 4.89
N PRO A 255 -41.14 6.30 3.84
CA PRO A 255 -40.17 6.26 2.74
C PRO A 255 -38.75 6.68 3.16
N GLU A 256 -38.63 7.58 4.16
CA GLU A 256 -37.32 7.94 4.73
C GLU A 256 -36.67 6.75 5.47
N ARG A 257 -37.48 5.90 6.12
CA ARG A 257 -36.97 4.73 6.82
C ARG A 257 -36.45 3.69 5.85
N ASP A 258 -37.16 3.47 4.74
CA ASP A 258 -36.72 2.55 3.70
C ASP A 258 -35.41 3.03 3.07
N ARG A 259 -35.26 4.34 2.85
CA ARG A 259 -33.98 4.91 2.42
C ARG A 259 -32.84 4.71 3.43
N VAL A 260 -33.11 4.85 4.73
CA VAL A 260 -32.12 4.53 5.78
C VAL A 260 -31.73 3.05 5.74
N ARG A 261 -32.69 2.14 5.54
CA ARG A 261 -32.42 0.70 5.43
C ARG A 261 -31.50 0.39 4.26
N ASP A 262 -31.72 1.02 3.12
CA ASP A 262 -30.87 0.87 1.93
C ASP A 262 -29.46 1.41 2.17
N LEU A 263 -29.33 2.58 2.79
CA LEU A 263 -28.03 3.16 3.14
C LEU A 263 -27.26 2.30 4.14
N LEU A 264 -27.93 1.74 5.15
CA LEU A 264 -27.31 0.84 6.13
C LEU A 264 -26.85 -0.47 5.46
N GLN A 265 -27.61 -1.00 4.51
CA GLN A 265 -27.21 -2.16 3.72
C GLN A 265 -25.98 -1.87 2.86
N ALA A 266 -25.97 -0.74 2.16
CA ALA A 266 -24.85 -0.32 1.34
C ALA A 266 -23.58 -0.08 2.19
N ALA A 267 -23.74 0.57 3.35
CA ALA A 267 -22.66 0.77 4.31
C ALA A 267 -22.08 -0.57 4.80
N GLY A 268 -22.93 -1.54 5.17
CA GLY A 268 -22.47 -2.87 5.55
C GLY A 268 -21.68 -3.56 4.44
N THR A 269 -22.12 -3.44 3.20
CA THR A 269 -21.44 -4.01 2.03
C THR A 269 -20.06 -3.38 1.81
N VAL A 270 -19.95 -2.05 1.93
CA VAL A 270 -18.67 -1.34 1.81
C VAL A 270 -17.73 -1.71 2.95
N LEU A 271 -18.21 -1.72 4.19
CA LEU A 271 -17.40 -2.05 5.36
C LEU A 271 -16.84 -3.48 5.27
N ASP A 272 -17.63 -4.45 4.82
CA ASP A 272 -17.15 -5.82 4.57
C ASP A 272 -16.11 -5.88 3.45
N ALA A 273 -16.31 -5.13 2.36
CA ALA A 273 -15.35 -5.06 1.27
C ALA A 273 -14.02 -4.45 1.72
N VAL A 274 -14.07 -3.40 2.54
CA VAL A 274 -12.89 -2.79 3.15
C VAL A 274 -12.25 -3.75 4.16
N ALA A 275 -13.02 -4.43 5.02
CA ALA A 275 -12.53 -5.44 5.94
C ALA A 275 -11.78 -6.57 5.19
N HIS A 276 -12.37 -7.07 4.11
CA HIS A 276 -11.75 -8.08 3.26
C HIS A 276 -10.46 -7.56 2.60
N ALA A 277 -10.48 -6.34 2.07
CA ALA A 277 -9.32 -5.68 1.47
C ALA A 277 -8.19 -5.49 2.48
N VAL A 278 -8.49 -5.04 3.70
CA VAL A 278 -7.53 -4.88 4.80
C VAL A 278 -6.94 -6.22 5.22
N ARG A 279 -7.78 -7.26 5.40
CA ARG A 279 -7.34 -8.62 5.75
C ARG A 279 -6.39 -9.18 4.71
N HIS A 280 -6.74 -9.07 3.43
CA HIS A 280 -5.97 -9.69 2.35
C HIS A 280 -4.91 -8.77 1.72
N ALA A 281 -4.88 -7.47 2.04
CA ALA A 281 -4.13 -6.44 1.29
C ALA A 281 -4.46 -6.52 -0.20
N GLY A 282 -5.75 -6.56 -0.49
CA GLY A 282 -6.26 -6.52 -1.86
C GLY A 282 -6.93 -5.17 -2.14
N PRO A 283 -7.20 -4.87 -3.42
CA PRO A 283 -8.05 -3.74 -3.76
C PRO A 283 -9.44 -3.94 -3.19
N VAL A 284 -10.08 -2.84 -2.78
CA VAL A 284 -11.49 -2.87 -2.37
C VAL A 284 -12.33 -3.21 -3.60
N ARG A 285 -13.18 -4.24 -3.46
CA ARG A 285 -14.07 -4.71 -4.51
C ARG A 285 -15.50 -4.37 -4.13
N LEU A 286 -16.10 -3.42 -4.82
CA LEU A 286 -17.47 -2.97 -4.57
C LEU A 286 -18.40 -3.37 -5.71
N ALA A 287 -19.60 -3.79 -5.34
CA ALA A 287 -20.69 -3.94 -6.29
C ALA A 287 -21.18 -2.54 -6.73
N PRO A 288 -21.43 -2.31 -8.03
CA PRO A 288 -21.94 -1.04 -8.53
C PRO A 288 -23.25 -0.60 -7.86
N GLU A 289 -24.08 -1.57 -7.47
CA GLU A 289 -25.36 -1.34 -6.77
C GLU A 289 -25.15 -0.70 -5.39
N ALA A 290 -24.11 -1.12 -4.65
CA ALA A 290 -23.77 -0.52 -3.36
C ALA A 290 -23.25 0.92 -3.53
N MET A 291 -22.49 1.19 -4.60
CA MET A 291 -22.01 2.53 -4.93
C MET A 291 -23.16 3.46 -5.34
N ALA A 292 -24.05 3.01 -6.23
CA ALA A 292 -25.22 3.77 -6.67
C ALA A 292 -26.17 4.10 -5.51
N THR A 293 -26.25 3.22 -4.50
CA THR A 293 -27.06 3.48 -3.31
C THR A 293 -26.47 4.58 -2.43
N LEU A 294 -25.12 4.70 -2.39
CA LEU A 294 -24.40 5.72 -1.62
C LEU A 294 -24.34 7.07 -2.34
N GLU A 295 -24.60 7.11 -3.64
CA GLU A 295 -24.82 8.36 -4.36
C GLU A 295 -26.11 9.04 -3.88
N VAL A 296 -26.08 10.37 -3.81
CA VAL A 296 -27.26 11.16 -3.46
C VAL A 296 -28.24 11.07 -4.63
N PRO A 297 -29.47 10.55 -4.43
CA PRO A 297 -30.42 10.44 -5.52
C PRO A 297 -30.78 11.83 -6.04
N ALA A 298 -30.78 12.02 -7.37
CA ALA A 298 -31.28 13.23 -8.01
C ALA A 298 -32.81 13.39 -7.84
N SER A 299 -33.51 12.28 -7.64
CA SER A 299 -34.95 12.18 -7.37
C SER A 299 -35.26 10.95 -6.51
N GLY A 300 -36.28 11.01 -5.64
CA GLY A 300 -36.68 9.93 -4.72
C GLY A 300 -36.88 10.39 -3.28
N PRO A 301 -37.11 9.47 -2.32
CA PRO A 301 -37.33 9.82 -0.92
C PRO A 301 -36.05 10.40 -0.31
N MET A 302 -36.04 11.72 -0.18
CA MET A 302 -34.91 12.46 0.34
C MET A 302 -34.92 12.39 1.86
N LEU A 303 -33.77 12.08 2.46
CA LEU A 303 -33.58 12.29 3.88
C LEU A 303 -33.54 13.79 4.17
N HIS A 304 -34.16 14.19 5.29
CA HIS A 304 -34.19 15.58 5.73
C HIS A 304 -33.49 15.77 7.09
N GLY A 305 -33.22 17.04 7.43
CA GLY A 305 -32.71 17.43 8.75
C GLY A 305 -31.46 16.67 9.22
N ALA A 306 -31.56 16.06 10.41
CA ALA A 306 -30.47 15.35 11.07
C ALA A 306 -30.14 14.01 10.39
N ALA A 307 -31.13 13.31 9.82
CA ALA A 307 -30.93 12.09 9.06
C ALA A 307 -30.05 12.35 7.82
N ARG A 308 -30.31 13.45 7.09
CA ARG A 308 -29.50 13.86 5.93
C ARG A 308 -28.05 14.12 6.30
N ARG A 309 -27.80 14.84 7.41
CA ARG A 309 -26.43 15.13 7.88
C ARG A 309 -25.69 13.85 8.29
N SER A 310 -26.37 12.94 8.97
CA SER A 310 -25.80 11.64 9.36
C SER A 310 -25.47 10.79 8.12
N ALA A 311 -26.35 10.78 7.11
CA ALA A 311 -26.10 10.08 5.85
C ALA A 311 -24.88 10.61 5.10
N TYR A 312 -24.74 11.94 4.95
CA TYR A 312 -23.55 12.53 4.31
C TYR A 312 -22.26 12.21 5.07
N ARG A 313 -22.30 12.29 6.40
CA ARG A 313 -21.15 11.95 7.23
C ARG A 313 -20.79 10.47 7.13
N LEU A 314 -21.76 9.59 7.00
CA LEU A 314 -21.53 8.17 6.76
C LEU A 314 -20.85 7.96 5.40
N ILE A 315 -21.39 8.56 4.34
CA ILE A 315 -20.83 8.46 2.99
C ILE A 315 -19.38 8.97 2.96
N SER A 316 -19.08 10.11 3.60
CA SER A 316 -17.71 10.63 3.67
C SER A 316 -16.78 9.69 4.44
N LEU A 317 -17.23 9.13 5.57
CA LEU A 317 -16.41 8.17 6.34
C LEU A 317 -16.18 6.87 5.57
N LEU A 318 -17.15 6.41 4.78
CA LEU A 318 -16.98 5.23 3.93
C LEU A 318 -15.99 5.51 2.78
N ALA A 319 -16.05 6.70 2.17
CA ALA A 319 -15.07 7.13 1.17
C ALA A 319 -13.64 7.17 1.76
N ASP A 320 -13.47 7.80 2.93
CA ASP A 320 -12.20 7.80 3.66
C ASP A 320 -11.70 6.36 3.92
N ALA A 321 -12.60 5.43 4.24
CA ALA A 321 -12.27 4.03 4.54
C ALA A 321 -11.74 3.28 3.33
N VAL A 322 -12.30 3.59 2.15
CA VAL A 322 -11.90 3.02 0.88
C VAL A 322 -10.53 3.59 0.48
N GLU A 323 -10.33 4.90 0.58
CA GLU A 323 -9.04 5.55 0.29
C GLU A 323 -7.90 5.05 1.18
N LEU A 324 -8.19 4.73 2.44
CA LEU A 324 -7.23 4.19 3.40
C LEU A 324 -6.59 2.85 3.00
N THR A 325 -7.11 2.16 1.98
CA THR A 325 -6.55 0.89 1.51
C THR A 325 -5.38 1.05 0.51
N ASP A 326 -4.99 2.29 0.15
CA ASP A 326 -3.86 2.65 -0.75
C ASP A 326 -3.90 1.98 -2.15
N GLU A 327 -5.00 1.29 -2.51
CA GLU A 327 -5.16 0.56 -3.77
C GLU A 327 -6.40 1.03 -4.53
N PRO A 328 -6.32 1.17 -5.87
CA PRO A 328 -7.45 1.61 -6.68
C PRO A 328 -8.63 0.64 -6.54
N VAL A 329 -9.82 1.22 -6.29
CA VAL A 329 -11.08 0.49 -6.22
C VAL A 329 -11.32 -0.28 -7.51
N ARG A 330 -11.69 -1.55 -7.39
CA ARG A 330 -12.07 -2.37 -8.56
C ARG A 330 -13.56 -2.70 -8.51
N ALA A 331 -14.30 -2.28 -9.53
CA ALA A 331 -15.65 -2.76 -9.73
C ALA A 331 -15.63 -4.28 -9.97
N THR A 332 -16.61 -4.99 -9.44
CA THR A 332 -16.69 -6.46 -9.51
C THR A 332 -17.09 -7.01 -10.89
N ARG A 333 -17.52 -6.17 -11.85
CA ARG A 333 -17.81 -6.59 -13.22
C ARG A 333 -16.62 -6.39 -14.17
N PRO A 334 -16.42 -7.27 -15.17
CA PRO A 334 -15.55 -6.96 -16.29
C PRO A 334 -16.15 -5.75 -17.03
N ALA A 335 -15.36 -4.69 -17.19
CA ALA A 335 -15.73 -3.54 -18.00
C ALA A 335 -16.03 -4.02 -19.43
N THR A 336 -17.31 -4.10 -19.79
CA THR A 336 -17.72 -4.29 -21.18
C THR A 336 -17.21 -3.11 -21.98
N GLY A 337 -16.63 -3.36 -23.16
CA GLY A 337 -15.87 -2.39 -23.96
C GLY A 337 -16.58 -1.09 -24.36
N ALA A 338 -17.86 -0.93 -24.04
CA ALA A 338 -18.64 0.29 -24.28
C ALA A 338 -18.17 1.50 -23.44
N GLU A 339 -17.69 1.30 -22.21
CA GLU A 339 -17.27 2.42 -21.33
C GLU A 339 -15.88 2.98 -21.65
N ARG A 340 -15.05 2.27 -22.43
CA ARG A 340 -13.75 2.82 -22.89
C ARG A 340 -13.88 3.80 -24.06
N GLY A 341 -15.06 3.91 -24.67
CA GLY A 341 -15.28 4.67 -25.91
C GLY A 341 -15.79 6.11 -25.74
N GLN A 342 -16.23 6.53 -24.55
CA GLN A 342 -16.94 7.81 -24.38
C GLN A 342 -16.10 8.94 -23.74
N GLY A 343 -14.77 8.81 -23.75
CA GLY A 343 -13.85 9.81 -23.17
C GLY A 343 -13.19 10.76 -24.16
N GLY A 344 -13.60 10.83 -25.44
CA GLY A 344 -12.89 11.69 -26.38
C GLY A 344 -13.58 11.90 -27.72
N ARG A 345 -14.51 12.87 -27.77
CA ARG A 345 -14.69 13.86 -28.86
C ARG A 345 -15.99 14.63 -28.65
N GLU A 346 -15.93 15.66 -27.83
CA GLU A 346 -16.71 16.87 -28.03
C GLU A 346 -15.80 18.04 -27.65
N GLU A 347 -15.29 18.73 -28.67
CA GLU A 347 -15.09 20.18 -28.70
C GLU A 347 -14.76 20.55 -30.16
N GLY A 348 -15.46 21.59 -30.63
CA GLY A 348 -15.42 22.09 -32.01
C GLY A 348 -14.21 22.95 -32.33
#